data_AF-A0A0M1J7L5-F1
#
_entry.id   AF-A0A0M1J7L5-F1
#
_cell.length_a   1.000
_cell.length_b   1.000
_cell.length_c   1.000
_cell.angle_alpha   90.00
_cell.angle_beta   90.00
_cell.angle_gamma   90.00
#
_symmetry.space_group_name_H-M   'P 1'
#
loop_
_entity.id
_entity.type
_entity.pdbx_description
1 polymer ?
#
loop_
_entity_poly.entity_id
_entity_poly.type
_entity_poly.pdbx_seq_one_letter_code
_entity_poly.pdbx_strand_id
1 'polypeptide(L)'
;MGADATTSVAFLAANTASAMVAYFPYEIAWDYFGPPPEATTTKTIATKTAGYQVVTGLRNLALSYAFSGTIWSSMAFVVAVIVVDAGIYIANEYIWDWISPRAPSTALPKPAKS
;
A
#
# COMPACT_ATOMS: atom_id res chain seq x y z
N MET A 1 -28.55 5.85 -5.38
CA MET A 1 -28.45 6.47 -4.04
C MET A 1 -27.01 6.95 -3.88
N GLY A 2 -26.80 8.27 -3.89
CA GLY A 2 -25.47 8.84 -3.64
C GLY A 2 -25.24 8.95 -2.14
N ALA A 3 -24.02 8.64 -1.68
CA ALA A 3 -23.65 8.86 -0.29
C ALA A 3 -23.78 10.35 0.05
N ASP A 4 -24.50 10.70 1.11
CA ASP A 4 -24.53 12.08 1.58
C ASP A 4 -23.15 12.49 2.16
N ALA A 5 -22.96 13.80 2.34
CA ALA A 5 -21.70 14.34 2.84
C ALA A 5 -21.31 13.74 4.20
N THR A 6 -22.28 13.46 5.06
CA THR A 6 -22.07 12.86 6.39
C THR A 6 -21.50 11.44 6.28
N THR A 7 -22.06 10.63 5.39
CA THR A 7 -21.60 9.26 5.12
C THR A 7 -20.18 9.25 4.55
N SER A 8 -19.87 10.21 3.67
CA SER A 8 -18.54 10.36 3.07
C SER A 8 -17.48 10.77 4.10
N VAL A 9 -17.81 11.70 5.00
CA VAL A 9 -16.91 12.12 6.09
C VAL A 9 -16.70 10.99 7.11
N ALA A 10 -17.77 10.26 7.47
CA ALA A 10 -17.68 9.12 8.36
C ALA A 10 -16.79 8.01 7.78
N PHE A 11 -16.94 7.72 6.48
CA PHE A 11 -16.09 6.78 5.77
C PHE A 11 -14.62 7.22 5.78
N LEU A 12 -14.35 8.50 5.48
CA LEU A 12 -12.99 9.02 5.47
C LEU A 12 -12.31 8.91 6.85
N ALA A 13 -13.04 9.28 7.91
CA ALA A 13 -12.55 9.18 9.29
C ALA A 13 -12.28 7.72 9.68
N ALA A 14 -13.20 6.80 9.37
CA ALA A 14 -13.04 5.38 9.62
C ALA A 14 -11.86 4.79 8.83
N ASN A 15 -11.71 5.15 7.55
CA ASN A 15 -10.61 4.70 6.71
C ASN A 15 -9.26 5.19 7.26
N THR A 16 -9.13 6.46 7.63
CA THR A 16 -7.90 7.00 8.21
C THR A 16 -7.55 6.34 9.54
N ALA A 17 -8.52 6.23 10.46
CA ALA A 17 -8.28 5.60 11.77
C ALA A 17 -7.89 4.13 11.62
N SER A 18 -8.60 3.40 10.76
CA SER A 18 -8.29 1.99 10.48
C SER A 18 -6.93 1.79 9.82
N ALA A 19 -6.47 2.73 9.00
CA ALA A 19 -5.15 2.65 8.38
C ALA A 19 -4.05 2.70 9.43
N MET A 20 -4.18 3.55 10.46
CA MET A 20 -3.25 3.59 11.59
C MET A 20 -3.28 2.27 12.39
N VAL A 21 -4.48 1.77 12.68
CA VAL A 21 -4.68 0.50 13.40
C VAL A 21 -4.19 -0.71 12.59
N ALA A 22 -4.13 -0.63 11.26
CA ALA A 22 -3.52 -1.66 10.43
C ALA A 22 -1.99 -1.52 10.38
N TYR A 23 -1.49 -0.29 10.26
CA TYR A 23 -0.07 0.01 10.09
C TYR A 23 0.75 -0.33 11.33
N PHE A 24 0.41 0.21 12.51
CA PHE A 24 1.24 0.04 13.70
C PHE A 24 1.39 -1.43 14.13
N PRO A 25 0.32 -2.24 14.21
CA PRO A 25 0.47 -3.66 14.53
C PRO A 25 1.23 -4.43 13.45
N TYR A 26 1.10 -4.06 12.18
CA TYR A 26 1.88 -4.68 11.11
C TYR A 26 3.37 -4.39 11.26
N GLU A 27 3.74 -3.13 11.51
CA GLU A 27 5.13 -2.74 11.76
C GLU A 27 5.69 -3.44 13.00
N ILE A 28 4.95 -3.46 14.11
CA ILE A 28 5.36 -4.18 15.33
C ILE A 28 5.57 -5.67 15.03
N ALA A 29 4.64 -6.32 14.33
CA ALA A 29 4.78 -7.72 13.95
C ALA A 29 6.01 -7.91 13.03
N TRP A 30 6.25 -6.99 12.10
CA TRP A 30 7.41 -7.06 11.23
C TRP A 30 8.72 -6.89 11.99
N ASP A 31 8.77 -6.02 12.99
CA ASP A 31 9.97 -5.84 13.81
C ASP A 31 10.27 -7.06 14.69
N TYR A 32 9.24 -7.78 15.13
CA TYR A 32 9.39 -9.02 15.90
C TYR A 32 9.72 -10.25 15.06
N PHE A 33 9.11 -10.39 13.88
CA PHE A 33 9.18 -11.62 13.06
C PHE A 33 10.00 -11.46 11.78
N GLY A 34 10.25 -10.24 11.36
CA GLY A 34 11.07 -9.92 10.21
C GLY A 34 12.56 -10.05 10.52
N PRO A 35 13.39 -10.02 9.46
CA PRO A 35 14.83 -9.99 9.65
C PRO A 35 15.27 -8.66 10.31
N PRO A 36 16.40 -8.66 11.03
CA PRO A 36 16.91 -7.45 11.67
C PRO A 36 17.24 -6.36 10.62
N PRO A 37 17.18 -5.07 11.00
CA PRO A 37 17.32 -3.95 10.06
C PRO A 37 18.60 -4.02 9.22
N GLU A 38 19.72 -4.42 9.82
CA GLU A 38 21.02 -4.60 9.15
C GLU A 38 21.03 -5.68 8.06
N ALA A 39 20.06 -6.60 8.06
CA ALA A 39 19.90 -7.65 7.05
C ALA A 39 18.82 -7.29 6.00
N THR A 40 18.36 -6.04 5.97
CA THR A 40 17.32 -5.59 5.03
C THR A 40 17.85 -5.57 3.60
N THR A 41 17.30 -6.44 2.77
CA THR A 41 17.56 -6.47 1.33
C THR A 41 16.35 -5.97 0.54
N THR A 42 16.50 -5.72 -0.76
CA THR A 42 15.37 -5.41 -1.65
C THR A 42 14.27 -6.46 -1.59
N LYS A 43 14.63 -7.74 -1.45
CA LYS A 43 13.68 -8.85 -1.31
C LYS A 43 12.90 -8.76 0.01
N THR A 44 13.58 -8.41 1.10
CA THR A 44 12.94 -8.17 2.41
C THR A 44 11.91 -7.05 2.32
N ILE A 45 12.28 -5.92 1.71
CA ILE A 45 11.39 -4.78 1.52
C ILE A 45 10.17 -5.18 0.68
N ALA A 46 10.39 -5.86 -0.46
CA ALA A 46 9.29 -6.34 -1.30
C ALA A 46 8.34 -7.30 -0.54
N THR A 47 8.88 -8.14 0.34
CA THR A 47 8.09 -9.08 1.15
C THR A 47 7.28 -8.33 2.20
N LYS A 48 7.87 -7.33 2.87
CA LYS A 48 7.17 -6.43 3.80
C LYS A 48 6.03 -5.69 3.10
N THR A 49 6.31 -5.11 1.94
CA THR A 49 5.29 -4.41 1.16
C THR A 49 4.15 -5.34 0.75
N ALA A 50 4.47 -6.54 0.26
CA ALA A 50 3.45 -7.51 -0.13
C ALA A 50 2.57 -7.92 1.07
N GLY A 51 3.17 -8.18 2.23
CA GLY A 51 2.44 -8.50 3.45
C GLY A 51 1.52 -7.37 3.90
N TYR A 52 2.01 -6.12 3.87
CA TYR A 52 1.22 -4.95 4.23
C TYR A 52 0.05 -4.74 3.26
N GLN A 53 0.24 -4.98 1.96
CA GLN A 53 -0.82 -4.88 0.96
C GLN A 53 -1.93 -5.90 1.17
N VAL A 54 -1.61 -7.12 1.63
CA VAL A 54 -2.64 -8.11 2.00
C VAL A 54 -3.47 -7.61 3.19
N VAL A 55 -2.80 -7.11 4.24
CA VAL A 55 -3.49 -6.57 5.43
C VAL A 55 -4.38 -5.38 5.06
N THR A 56 -3.86 -4.46 4.26
CA THR A 56 -4.61 -3.28 3.80
C THR A 56 -5.74 -3.65 2.85
N GLY A 57 -5.57 -4.65 1.98
CA GLY A 57 -6.64 -5.16 1.12
C GLY A 57 -7.81 -5.74 1.92
N LEU A 58 -7.52 -6.56 2.93
CA LEU A 58 -8.54 -7.12 3.83
C LEU A 58 -9.26 -6.01 4.63
N ARG A 59 -8.51 -5.01 5.11
CA ARG A 59 -9.07 -3.83 5.78
C ARG A 59 -10.06 -3.09 4.88
N ASN A 60 -9.65 -2.80 3.65
CA ASN A 60 -10.48 -2.07 2.70
C ASN A 60 -11.74 -2.84 2.33
N LEU A 61 -11.64 -4.17 2.18
CA LEU A 61 -12.80 -5.03 1.96
C LEU A 61 -13.78 -4.97 3.14
N ALA A 62 -13.28 -5.08 4.38
CA ALA A 62 -14.10 -5.05 5.58
C ALA A 62 -14.80 -3.70 5.78
N LEU A 63 -14.08 -2.59 5.61
CA LEU A 63 -14.65 -1.25 5.70
C LEU A 63 -15.68 -1.00 4.62
N SER A 64 -15.37 -1.36 3.38
CA SER A 64 -16.30 -1.16 2.27
C SER A 64 -17.56 -2.01 2.46
N TYR A 65 -17.42 -3.24 2.98
CA TYR A 65 -18.58 -4.07 3.32
C TYR A 65 -19.41 -3.48 4.46
N ALA A 66 -18.76 -2.97 5.51
CA ALA A 66 -19.46 -2.33 6.63
C ALA A 66 -20.30 -1.12 6.22
N PHE A 67 -19.87 -0.36 5.19
CA PHE A 67 -20.59 0.81 4.71
C PHE A 67 -21.57 0.52 3.55
N SER A 68 -21.28 -0.47 2.69
CA SER A 68 -22.10 -0.76 1.51
C SER A 68 -23.06 -1.95 1.68
N GLY A 69 -22.84 -2.80 2.69
CA GLY A 69 -23.61 -4.01 2.97
C GLY A 69 -23.52 -5.08 1.88
N THR A 70 -22.73 -4.87 0.82
CA THR A 70 -22.74 -5.73 -0.37
C THR A 70 -21.32 -6.10 -0.77
N ILE A 71 -21.02 -7.41 -0.82
CA ILE A 71 -19.65 -7.88 -1.09
C ILE A 71 -19.14 -7.48 -2.49
N TRP A 72 -20.04 -7.40 -3.48
CA TRP A 72 -19.69 -7.03 -4.85
C TRP A 72 -19.27 -5.56 -4.98
N SER A 73 -19.95 -4.63 -4.29
CA SER A 73 -19.51 -3.23 -4.24
C SER A 73 -18.20 -3.10 -3.49
N SER A 74 -17.97 -3.91 -2.45
CA SER A 74 -16.70 -3.92 -1.72
C SER A 74 -15.53 -4.38 -2.58
N MET A 75 -15.72 -5.41 -3.41
CA MET A 75 -14.70 -5.84 -4.36
C MET A 75 -14.40 -4.76 -5.40
N ALA A 76 -15.43 -4.12 -5.96
CA ALA A 76 -15.26 -3.02 -6.91
C ALA A 76 -14.51 -1.83 -6.28
N PHE A 77 -14.81 -1.50 -5.02
CA PHE A 77 -14.10 -0.49 -4.26
C PHE A 77 -12.62 -0.85 -4.07
N VAL A 78 -12.31 -2.08 -3.67
CA VAL A 78 -10.92 -2.53 -3.50
C VAL A 78 -10.14 -2.43 -4.82
N VAL A 79 -10.73 -2.83 -5.94
CA VAL A 79 -10.11 -2.67 -7.27
C VAL A 79 -9.86 -1.20 -7.59
N ALA A 80 -10.83 -0.32 -7.33
CA ALA A 80 -10.66 1.11 -7.53
C ALA A 80 -9.52 1.69 -6.67
N VAL A 81 -9.41 1.29 -5.40
CA VAL A 81 -8.30 1.68 -4.52
C VAL A 81 -6.96 1.21 -5.08
N ILE A 82 -6.85 -0.04 -5.51
CA ILE A 82 -5.60 -0.57 -6.11
C ILE A 82 -5.19 0.27 -7.32
N VAL A 83 -6.13 0.62 -8.19
CA VAL A 83 -5.86 1.44 -9.38
C VAL A 83 -5.41 2.85 -8.99
N VAL A 84 -6.09 3.47 -8.02
CA VAL A 84 -5.73 4.80 -7.52
C VAL A 84 -4.33 4.79 -6.88
N ASP A 85 -4.04 3.82 -6.02
CA ASP A 85 -2.74 3.68 -5.36
C ASP A 85 -1.62 3.46 -6.39
N ALA A 86 -1.86 2.63 -7.42
CA ALA A 86 -0.92 2.47 -8.53
C ALA A 86 -0.69 3.78 -9.29
N GLY A 87 -1.76 4.54 -9.55
CA GLY A 87 -1.68 5.85 -10.19
C GLY A 87 -0.88 6.85 -9.36
N ILE A 88 -1.13 6.92 -8.05
CA ILE A 88 -0.39 7.78 -7.11
C ILE A 88 1.09 7.37 -7.08
N TYR A 89 1.38 6.07 -7.04
CA TYR A 89 2.76 5.57 -7.06
C TYR A 89 3.51 5.99 -8.33
N ILE A 90 2.90 5.78 -9.50
CA ILE A 90 3.49 6.17 -10.79
C ILE A 90 3.71 7.69 -10.84
N ALA A 91 2.72 8.48 -10.41
CA ALA A 91 2.85 9.93 -10.35
C ALA A 91 4.00 10.35 -9.42
N ASN A 92 4.12 9.73 -8.24
CA ASN A 92 5.20 9.98 -7.30
C ASN A 92 6.57 9.62 -7.88
N GLU A 93 6.71 8.50 -8.60
CA GLU A 93 7.96 8.15 -9.28
C GLU A 93 8.35 9.23 -10.31
N TYR A 94 7.40 9.70 -11.13
CA TYR A 94 7.67 10.78 -12.09
C TYR A 94 8.02 12.12 -11.42
N ILE A 95 7.31 12.48 -10.35
CA ILE A 95 7.61 13.69 -9.58
C ILE A 95 9.01 13.58 -8.94
N TRP A 96 9.33 12.42 -8.38
CA TRP A 96 10.62 12.17 -7.76
C TRP A 96 11.76 12.27 -8.77
N ASP A 97 11.59 11.68 -9.96
CA ASP A 97 12.57 11.79 -11.05
C ASP A 97 12.71 13.23 -11.57
N TRP A 98 11.67 14.04 -11.47
CA TRP A 98 11.71 15.45 -11.87
C TRP A 98 12.47 16.33 -10.86
N ILE A 99 12.24 16.14 -9.55
CA ILE A 99 12.87 16.95 -8.49
C ILE A 99 14.23 16.42 -8.02
N SER A 100 14.46 15.12 -8.20
CA SER A 100 15.72 14.45 -7.89
C SER A 100 16.00 13.45 -9.01
N PRO A 101 16.53 13.94 -10.17
CA PRO A 101 16.88 13.06 -11.27
C PRO A 101 17.81 11.97 -10.75
N ARG A 102 17.30 10.72 -10.75
CA ARG A 102 18.12 9.58 -10.38
C ARG A 102 19.33 9.60 -11.28
N ALA A 103 20.53 9.62 -10.70
CA ALA A 103 21.74 9.40 -11.47
C ALA A 103 21.51 8.15 -12.33
N PRO A 104 21.85 8.16 -13.64
CA PRO A 104 21.63 7.00 -14.50
C PRO A 104 22.21 5.79 -13.79
N SER A 105 21.38 4.76 -13.60
CA SER A 105 21.83 3.51 -13.01
C SER A 105 23.08 3.11 -13.76
N THR A 106 24.24 3.12 -13.10
CA THR A 106 25.40 2.43 -13.62
C THR A 106 24.96 0.99 -13.76
N ALA A 107 24.69 0.58 -15.00
CA ALA A 107 24.38 -0.80 -15.31
C ALA A 107 25.44 -1.65 -14.61
N LEU A 108 25.00 -2.51 -13.67
CA LEU A 108 25.89 -3.45 -13.03
C LEU A 108 26.68 -4.18 -14.14
N PRO A 109 28.02 -4.26 -14.05
CA PRO A 109 28.80 -4.98 -15.04
C PRO A 109 28.22 -6.39 -15.18
N LYS A 110 27.88 -6.78 -16.41
CA LYS A 110 27.49 -8.15 -16.75
C LYS A 110 28.54 -9.10 -16.15
N PRO A 111 28.17 -10.09 -15.31
CA PRO A 111 29.15 -11.01 -14.77
C PRO A 111 29.87 -11.70 -15.95
N ALA A 112 31.19 -11.58 -15.97
CA ALA A 112 32.03 -12.27 -16.93
C ALA A 112 31.76 -13.77 -16.78
N LYS A 113 31.36 -14.43 -17.88
CA LYS A 113 31.24 -15.87 -17.91
C LYS A 113 32.65 -16.45 -17.71
N SER A 114 32.83 -17.28 -16.68
CA SER A 114 34.03 -18.10 -16.47
C SER A 114 34.16 -19.16 -17.55
#